data_AF-A0A7C3PFJ0-F1
#
_entry.id   AF-A0A7C3PFJ0-F1
#
_cell.length_a   1.000
_cell.length_b   1.000
_cell.length_c   1.000
_cell.angle_alpha   90.00
_cell.angle_beta   90.00
_cell.angle_gamma   90.00
#
_symmetry.space_group_name_H-M   'P 1'
#
loop_
_entity.id
_entity.type
_entity.pdbx_description
1 polymer ?
#
loop_
_entity_poly.entity_id
_entity_poly.type
_entity_poly.pdbx_seq_one_letter_code
_entity_poly.pdbx_strand_id
1 'polypeptide(L)'
;MRIAVKLVQDLSYPDTPPDMFFVLPWIKLAQIAKYPKAADQPFPFNGQQWQRWSRHNNEWRPGVDGIWTMLKRVEHALEVAA
;
A
#
# COMPACT_ATOMS: atom_id res chain seq x y z
N MET A 1 -3.30 10.75 -9.30
CA MET A 1 -2.51 10.00 -8.30
C MET A 1 -2.16 8.64 -8.90
N ARG A 2 -0.93 8.16 -8.71
CA ARG A 2 -0.46 6.84 -9.13
C ARG A 2 -0.35 5.96 -7.90
N ILE A 3 -0.81 4.71 -8.01
CA ILE A 3 -0.68 3.68 -6.98
C ILE A 3 0.11 2.53 -7.59
N ALA A 4 1.07 2.00 -6.84
CA ALA A 4 1.76 0.75 -7.14
C ALA A 4 1.57 -0.22 -5.97
N VAL A 5 1.42 -1.51 -6.25
CA VAL A 5 1.26 -2.56 -5.24
C VAL A 5 2.46 -3.49 -5.32
N LYS A 6 3.08 -3.79 -4.18
CA LYS A 6 4.13 -4.81 -4.08
C LYS A 6 3.50 -6.14 -3.75
N LEU A 7 3.52 -7.07 -4.70
CA LEU A 7 2.75 -8.32 -4.61
C LEU A 7 3.24 -9.28 -3.52
N VAL A 8 4.55 -9.57 -3.39
CA VAL A 8 5.24 -10.11 -2.20
C VAL A 8 6.75 -10.09 -2.51
N GLN A 9 7.62 -10.53 -1.59
CA GLN A 9 9.05 -10.73 -1.88
C GLN A 9 9.33 -12.08 -2.56
N ASP A 10 8.45 -13.07 -2.37
CA ASP A 10 8.41 -14.38 -2.99
C ASP A 10 7.23 -14.49 -3.99
N LEU A 11 7.32 -15.35 -5.00
CA LEU A 11 6.33 -15.50 -6.08
C LEU A 11 5.05 -16.25 -5.66
N SER A 12 4.68 -16.20 -4.37
CA SER A 12 3.59 -16.97 -3.79
C SER A 12 2.22 -16.28 -3.89
N TYR A 13 2.11 -15.13 -4.55
CA TYR A 13 0.82 -14.52 -4.84
C TYR A 13 0.00 -15.41 -5.81
N PRO A 14 -1.31 -15.65 -5.55
CA PRO A 14 -2.17 -15.02 -4.54
C PRO A 14 -2.30 -15.77 -3.21
N ASP A 15 -1.50 -16.80 -2.96
CA ASP A 15 -1.57 -17.55 -1.70
C ASP A 15 -1.01 -16.75 -0.50
N THR A 16 -0.13 -15.78 -0.78
CA THR A 16 0.39 -14.82 0.22
C THR A 16 -0.09 -13.40 -0.08
N PRO A 17 -0.50 -12.60 0.93
CA PRO A 17 -0.95 -11.24 0.70
C PRO A 17 0.16 -10.30 0.22
N PRO A 18 -0.20 -9.27 -0.57
CA PRO A 18 0.63 -8.10 -0.77
C PRO A 18 1.00 -7.40 0.54
N ASP A 19 2.29 -7.13 0.67
CA ASP A 19 2.93 -6.56 1.85
C ASP A 19 2.77 -5.03 1.93
N MET A 20 2.95 -4.36 0.79
CA MET A 20 3.00 -2.90 0.70
C MET A 20 2.26 -2.36 -0.52
N PHE A 21 1.82 -1.11 -0.41
CA PHE A 21 1.51 -0.28 -1.57
C PHE A 21 2.30 1.02 -1.52
N PHE A 22 2.32 1.72 -2.65
CA PHE A 22 3.07 2.94 -2.83
C PHE A 22 2.25 3.96 -3.58
N VAL A 23 2.44 5.23 -3.25
CA VAL A 23 1.73 6.33 -3.92
C VAL A 23 2.68 7.39 -4.44
N LEU A 24 2.28 7.99 -5.56
CA LEU A 24 2.93 9.15 -6.15
C LEU A 24 1.89 10.12 -6.74
N PRO A 25 1.91 11.43 -6.43
CA PRO A 25 2.82 12.10 -5.51
C PRO A 25 2.63 11.66 -4.05
N TRP A 26 3.55 12.06 -3.18
CA TRP A 26 3.40 11.86 -1.74
C TRP A 26 2.17 12.63 -1.24
N ILE A 27 1.42 12.00 -0.34
CA ILE A 27 0.19 12.55 0.23
C ILE A 27 0.34 12.81 1.73
N LYS A 28 -0.34 13.86 2.18
CA LYS A 28 -0.42 14.27 3.59
C LYS A 28 -1.88 14.32 4.02
N LEU A 29 -2.12 14.17 5.31
CA LEU A 29 -3.43 14.34 5.93
C LEU A 29 -3.89 15.78 5.77
N ALA A 30 -5.05 15.98 5.14
CA ALA A 30 -5.54 17.31 4.77
C ALA A 30 -5.71 18.24 5.99
N GLN A 31 -6.15 17.70 7.13
CA GLN A 31 -6.44 18.49 8.33
C GLN A 31 -5.19 19.01 9.06
N ILE A 32 -4.10 18.24 9.07
CA ILE A 32 -2.92 18.52 9.90
C ILE A 32 -1.62 18.64 9.11
N ALA A 33 -1.66 18.47 7.79
CA ALA A 33 -0.50 18.53 6.89
C ALA A 33 0.67 17.59 7.29
N LYS A 34 0.39 16.51 8.02
CA LYS A 34 1.35 15.47 8.40
C LYS A 34 1.23 14.25 7.50
N TYR A 35 2.30 13.46 7.42
CA TYR A 35 2.22 12.16 6.75
C TYR A 35 1.37 11.19 7.58
N PRO A 36 0.63 10.28 6.92
CA PRO A 36 -0.09 9.22 7.61
C PRO A 36 0.86 8.30 8.39
N LYS A 37 0.35 7.64 9.42
CA LYS A 37 1.17 6.78 10.28
C LYS A 37 1.92 5.72 9.48
N ALA A 38 3.24 5.66 9.72
CA ALA A 38 4.16 4.73 9.06
C ALA A 38 4.10 4.80 7.52
N ALA A 39 3.81 5.98 6.96
CA ALA A 39 3.77 6.25 5.53
C ALA A 39 4.64 7.47 5.14
N ASP A 40 5.81 7.61 5.75
CA ASP A 40 6.74 8.73 5.56
C ASP A 40 8.10 8.28 4.99
N GLN A 41 8.22 7.00 4.62
CA GLN A 41 9.46 6.42 4.13
C GLN A 41 9.49 6.37 2.60
N PRO A 42 10.61 6.77 1.97
CA PRO A 42 10.78 6.71 0.53
C PRO A 42 11.04 5.28 0.05
N PHE A 43 10.55 4.98 -1.15
CA PHE A 43 10.93 3.80 -1.92
C PHE A 43 11.43 4.22 -3.31
N PRO A 44 12.74 4.05 -3.62
CA PRO A 44 13.30 4.41 -4.90
C PRO A 44 12.87 3.39 -5.98
N PHE A 45 12.12 3.85 -6.98
CA PHE A 45 11.73 3.02 -8.12
C PHE A 45 11.53 3.86 -9.38
N ASN A 46 12.11 3.40 -10.49
CA ASN A 46 12.01 4.03 -11.80
C ASN A 46 12.35 5.54 -11.78
N GLY A 47 13.43 5.92 -11.08
CA GLY A 47 13.88 7.31 -10.94
C GLY A 47 12.98 8.19 -10.06
N GLN A 48 12.01 7.61 -9.36
CA GLN A 48 11.07 8.35 -8.50
C GLN A 48 11.14 7.83 -7.06
N GLN A 49 10.97 8.74 -6.09
CA GLN A 49 10.82 8.39 -4.68
C GLN A 49 9.34 8.21 -4.38
N TRP A 50 8.89 6.97 -4.27
CA TRP A 50 7.50 6.68 -3.94
C TRP A 50 7.28 6.71 -2.43
N GLN A 51 6.11 7.14 -2.00
CA GLN A 51 5.74 7.08 -0.59
C GLN A 51 5.32 5.64 -0.24
N ARG A 52 6.02 5.02 0.70
CA ARG A 52 5.78 3.63 1.11
C ARG A 52 4.68 3.52 2.15
N TRP A 53 3.75 2.59 1.94
CA TRP A 53 2.70 2.23 2.89
C TRP A 53 2.80 0.76 3.26
N SER A 54 3.12 0.47 4.53
CA SER A 54 3.08 -0.89 5.09
C SER A 54 1.75 -1.07 5.83
N ARG A 55 0.90 -1.94 5.28
CA ARG A 55 -0.43 -2.29 5.80
C ARG A 55 -0.65 -3.78 5.59
N HIS A 56 -0.05 -4.59 6.47
CA HIS A 56 -0.10 -6.05 6.37
C HIS A 56 -1.54 -6.57 6.50
N ASN A 57 -1.82 -7.70 5.83
CA ASN A 57 -3.09 -8.40 5.97
C ASN A 57 -2.91 -9.70 6.73
N ASN A 58 -3.46 -9.80 7.93
CA ASN A 58 -3.50 -11.07 8.65
C ASN A 58 -4.76 -11.89 8.31
N GLU A 59 -5.72 -11.31 7.59
CA GLU A 59 -7.01 -11.92 7.24
C GLU A 59 -7.08 -12.37 5.78
N TRP A 60 -5.94 -12.41 5.08
CA TRP A 60 -5.89 -12.82 3.68
C TRP A 60 -6.31 -14.28 3.53
N ARG A 61 -7.20 -14.56 2.57
CA ARG A 61 -7.71 -15.90 2.28
C ARG A 61 -7.07 -16.42 0.98
N PRO A 62 -6.14 -17.39 1.05
CA PRO A 62 -5.56 -18.03 -0.13
C PRO A 62 -6.65 -18.60 -1.05
N GLY A 63 -6.47 -18.46 -2.37
CA GLY A 63 -7.43 -18.92 -3.38
C GLY A 63 -8.75 -18.12 -3.45
N VAL A 64 -8.96 -17.11 -2.60
CA VAL A 64 -10.18 -16.27 -2.58
C VAL A 64 -9.84 -14.81 -2.79
N ASP A 65 -8.89 -14.28 -2.03
CA ASP A 65 -8.46 -12.89 -2.14
C ASP A 65 -7.44 -12.70 -3.26
N GLY A 66 -7.48 -11.53 -3.89
CA GLY A 66 -6.62 -11.20 -5.03
C GLY A 66 -6.47 -9.71 -5.21
N ILE A 67 -6.15 -9.28 -6.43
CA ILE A 67 -5.81 -7.89 -6.74
C ILE A 67 -6.97 -6.94 -6.40
N TRP A 68 -8.21 -7.38 -6.60
CA TRP A 68 -9.41 -6.61 -6.24
C TRP A 68 -9.54 -6.38 -4.74
N THR A 69 -9.29 -7.42 -3.93
CA THR A 69 -9.21 -7.30 -2.47
C THR A 69 -8.13 -6.29 -2.09
N MET A 70 -6.96 -6.36 -2.74
CA MET A 70 -5.87 -5.43 -2.45
C MET A 70 -6.21 -3.98 -2.82
N LEU A 71 -6.85 -3.72 -3.95
CA LEU A 71 -7.29 -2.37 -4.34
C LEU A 71 -8.26 -1.78 -3.31
N LYS A 72 -9.23 -2.57 -2.83
CA LYS A 72 -10.15 -2.14 -1.76
C LYS A 72 -9.44 -1.85 -0.45
N ARG A 73 -8.39 -2.61 -0.12
CA ARG A 73 -7.56 -2.33 1.04
C ARG A 73 -6.75 -1.04 0.90
N VAL A 74 -6.29 -0.70 -0.31
CA VAL A 74 -5.64 0.58 -0.58
C VAL A 74 -6.63 1.73 -0.38
N GLU A 75 -7.83 1.65 -0.96
CA GLU A 75 -8.89 2.65 -0.76
C GLU A 75 -9.16 2.86 0.74
N HIS A 76 -9.41 1.78 1.46
CA HIS A 76 -9.66 1.84 2.90
C HIS A 76 -8.50 2.46 3.68
N ALA A 77 -7.24 2.08 3.38
CA ALA A 77 -6.07 2.62 4.06
C ALA A 77 -5.88 4.13 3.84
N LEU A 78 -6.32 4.64 2.68
CA LEU A 78 -6.31 6.08 2.38
C LEU A 78 -7.45 6.83 3.09
N GLU A 79 -8.62 6.20 3.23
CA GLU A 79 -9.78 6.76 3.93
C GLU A 79 -9.55 6.89 5.43
N VAL A 80 -9.03 5.82 6.06
CA VAL A 80 -8.81 5.78 7.52
C VAL A 80 -7.43 6.24 7.93
N ALA A 81 -6.69 6.89 7.02
CA ALA A 81 -5.34 7.35 7.23
C ALA A 81 -5.27 8.29 8.46
N ALA A 82 -5.00 7.69 9.63
CA ALA A 82 -4.64 8.33 10.88
C ALA A 82 -3.15 8.12 11.12
#